data_AF-A0AAN3H6K9-F1
#
_entry.id   AF-A0AAN3H6K9-F1
#
_cell.length_a   1.000
_cell.length_b   1.000
_cell.length_c   1.000
_cell.angle_alpha   90.00
_cell.angle_beta   90.00
_cell.angle_gamma   90.00
#
_symmetry.space_group_name_H-M   'P 1'
#
loop_
_entity.id
_entity.type
_entity.pdbx_description
1 polymer ?
#
loop_
_entity_poly.entity_id
_entity_poly.type
_entity_poly.pdbx_seq_one_letter_code
_entity_poly.pdbx_strand_id
1 'polypeptide(L)'
;KWLDQCLAQFWRVLKPAGSLYLFCGHRLASDIEIMMRERFSVLNHIIWAKPSGRWNGCNKESLRAYFPATERILFAEHYQGPYRPKDAGYEAKGRALKQHVMAPLIAYFRDARAALGITAKQIADATGKKNMVSHWFSASQWQLPDESDYLKLQALFARVAEEKHQRGELEKPHHQLVSTYSELNRHYTELQSEYKHLRRYFGVTAQVPYTDVWTHKPVQYYPGKHPCEKPAEMLQQIISASSRPGDLVADFFMGSGSTVKA
;
A
#
# COMPACT_ATOMS: atom_id res chain seq x y z
N LYS A 1 -5.58 1.84 -34.00
CA LYS A 1 -4.62 0.87 -34.59
C LYS A 1 -3.19 1.14 -34.13
N TRP A 2 -2.60 2.32 -34.38
CA TRP A 2 -1.23 2.61 -33.90
C TRP A 2 -1.09 2.57 -32.36
N LEU A 3 -1.94 3.29 -31.63
CA LEU A 3 -1.85 3.34 -30.16
C LEU A 3 -2.04 1.96 -29.50
N ASP A 4 -2.93 1.12 -30.05
CA ASP A 4 -3.16 -0.24 -29.57
C ASP A 4 -1.88 -1.10 -29.67
N GLN A 5 -1.12 -0.97 -30.77
CA GLN A 5 0.18 -1.64 -30.91
C GLN A 5 1.18 -1.16 -29.85
N CYS A 6 1.20 0.14 -29.54
CA CYS A 6 2.01 0.67 -28.44
C CYS A 6 1.57 0.11 -27.09
N LEU A 7 0.26 0.08 -26.80
CA LEU A 7 -0.30 -0.47 -25.57
C LEU A 7 0.05 -1.95 -25.38
N ALA A 8 0.10 -2.74 -26.46
CA ALA A 8 0.56 -4.12 -26.40
C ALA A 8 2.03 -4.23 -25.98
N GLN A 9 2.90 -3.32 -26.48
CA GLN A 9 4.30 -3.28 -26.05
C GLN A 9 4.46 -2.78 -24.62
N PHE A 10 3.68 -1.78 -24.21
CA PHE A 10 3.70 -1.28 -22.84
C PHE A 10 3.29 -2.39 -21.85
N TRP A 11 2.27 -3.18 -22.21
CA TRP A 11 1.83 -4.30 -21.41
C TRP A 11 2.94 -5.36 -21.27
N ARG A 12 3.63 -5.67 -22.37
CA ARG A 12 4.73 -6.66 -22.38
C ARG A 12 5.90 -6.28 -21.45
N VAL A 13 6.22 -5.00 -21.32
CA VAL A 13 7.42 -4.53 -20.59
C VAL A 13 7.12 -4.01 -19.18
N LEU A 14 5.88 -3.63 -18.90
CA LEU A 14 5.49 -3.13 -17.59
C LEU A 14 5.51 -4.27 -16.57
N LYS A 15 6.16 -4.05 -15.42
CA LYS A 15 6.15 -5.03 -14.32
C LYS A 15 4.70 -5.29 -13.85
N PRO A 16 4.38 -6.47 -13.29
CA PRO A 16 3.05 -6.74 -12.73
C PRO A 16 2.62 -5.77 -11.61
N ALA A 17 3.60 -5.16 -10.91
CA ALA A 17 3.39 -4.12 -9.91
C ALA A 17 3.65 -2.71 -10.47
N GLY A 18 3.65 -2.55 -11.79
CA GLY A 18 3.95 -1.30 -12.48
C GLY A 18 2.73 -0.40 -12.66
N SER A 19 3.01 0.90 -12.76
CA SER A 19 2.06 1.97 -13.05
C SER A 19 2.24 2.48 -14.49
N LEU A 20 1.15 2.83 -15.16
CA LEU A 20 1.14 3.46 -16.47
C LEU A 20 0.38 4.79 -16.42
N TYR A 21 1.00 5.85 -16.94
CA TYR A 21 0.38 7.17 -17.11
C TYR A 21 0.35 7.52 -18.59
N LEU A 22 -0.84 7.76 -19.15
CA LEU A 22 -1.01 8.10 -20.56
C LEU A 22 -1.73 9.43 -20.72
N PHE A 23 -1.03 10.44 -21.24
CA PHE A 23 -1.58 11.76 -21.52
C PHE A 23 -2.44 11.74 -22.78
N CYS A 24 -3.63 12.36 -22.72
CA CYS A 24 -4.50 12.51 -23.87
C CYS A 24 -5.37 13.78 -23.79
N GLY A 25 -5.85 14.23 -24.95
CA GLY A 25 -6.85 15.28 -25.02
C GLY A 25 -8.24 14.77 -24.60
N HIS A 26 -9.07 15.65 -24.05
CA HIS A 26 -10.43 15.32 -23.58
C HIS A 26 -11.30 14.60 -24.63
N ARG A 27 -11.14 14.89 -25.92
CA ARG A 27 -11.93 14.28 -26.99
C ARG A 27 -11.62 12.80 -27.24
N LEU A 28 -10.39 12.37 -26.94
CA LEU A 28 -9.93 11.00 -27.18
C LEU A 28 -9.94 10.15 -25.90
N ALA A 29 -10.20 10.75 -24.74
CA ALA A 29 -10.02 10.09 -23.46
C ALA A 29 -10.85 8.81 -23.34
N SER A 30 -12.13 8.85 -23.75
CA SER A 30 -13.03 7.68 -23.68
C SER A 30 -12.60 6.55 -24.63
N ASP A 31 -12.26 6.87 -25.88
CA ASP A 31 -11.84 5.85 -26.85
C ASP A 31 -10.53 5.17 -26.43
N ILE A 32 -9.60 5.97 -25.90
CA ILE A 32 -8.32 5.46 -25.40
C ILE A 32 -8.52 4.63 -24.13
N GLU A 33 -9.40 5.06 -23.22
CA GLU A 33 -9.72 4.29 -22.02
C GLU A 33 -10.27 2.91 -22.36
N ILE A 34 -11.22 2.83 -23.30
CA ILE A 34 -11.80 1.56 -23.77
C ILE A 34 -10.70 0.65 -24.31
N MET A 35 -9.80 1.18 -25.14
CA MET A 35 -8.66 0.45 -25.68
C MET A 35 -7.68 -0.01 -24.58
N MET A 36 -7.41 0.83 -23.58
CA MET A 36 -6.55 0.48 -22.44
C MET A 36 -7.14 -0.64 -21.59
N ARG A 37 -8.46 -0.67 -21.40
CA ARG A 37 -9.17 -1.69 -20.60
C ARG A 37 -9.04 -3.11 -21.18
N GLU A 38 -8.65 -3.26 -22.45
CA GLU A 38 -8.33 -4.57 -23.03
C GLU A 38 -7.05 -5.20 -22.45
N ARG A 39 -6.15 -4.41 -21.83
CA ARG A 39 -4.82 -4.86 -21.37
C ARG A 39 -4.48 -4.45 -19.94
N PHE A 40 -5.04 -3.33 -19.47
CA PHE A 40 -4.70 -2.72 -18.19
C PHE A 40 -5.92 -2.54 -17.32
N SER A 41 -5.72 -2.48 -16.00
CA SER A 41 -6.75 -2.00 -15.09
C SER A 41 -6.66 -0.48 -14.98
N VAL A 42 -7.58 0.23 -15.63
CA VAL A 42 -7.66 1.69 -15.52
C VAL A 42 -8.22 2.05 -14.15
N LEU A 43 -7.47 2.86 -13.39
CA LEU A 43 -7.76 3.18 -11.99
C LEU A 43 -8.60 4.46 -11.87
N ASN A 44 -8.16 5.53 -12.52
CA ASN A 44 -8.86 6.81 -12.57
C ASN A 44 -8.36 7.70 -13.71
N HIS A 45 -9.08 8.81 -13.91
CA HIS A 45 -8.73 9.85 -14.87
C HIS A 45 -8.22 11.05 -14.09
N ILE A 46 -6.95 11.38 -14.26
CA ILE A 46 -6.38 12.59 -13.70
C ILE A 46 -6.67 13.75 -14.66
N ILE A 47 -7.19 14.84 -14.11
CA ILE A 47 -7.48 16.09 -14.79
C ILE A 47 -6.33 17.04 -14.56
N TRP A 48 -5.56 17.32 -15.61
CA TRP A 48 -4.61 18.43 -15.56
C TRP A 48 -5.33 19.74 -15.90
N ALA A 49 -5.60 20.54 -14.87
CA ALA A 49 -6.12 21.90 -14.98
C ALA A 49 -4.97 22.89 -15.24
N LYS A 50 -5.06 23.61 -16.35
CA LYS A 50 -4.08 24.62 -16.72
C LYS A 50 -4.51 25.97 -16.15
N PRO A 51 -3.71 26.62 -15.28
CA PRO A 51 -4.08 27.91 -14.66
C PRO A 51 -4.02 29.08 -15.66
N SER A 52 -3.35 28.90 -16.79
CA SER A 52 -3.26 29.90 -17.86
C SER A 52 -3.17 29.24 -19.22
N GLY A 53 -3.60 29.94 -20.27
CA GLY A 53 -3.54 29.45 -21.64
C GLY A 53 -4.22 30.37 -22.65
N ARG A 54 -4.38 29.86 -23.88
CA ARG A 54 -4.81 30.65 -25.04
C ARG A 54 -6.19 31.29 -24.89
N TRP A 55 -7.07 30.73 -24.04
CA TRP A 55 -8.39 31.28 -23.79
C TRP A 55 -8.39 32.72 -23.27
N ASN A 56 -7.29 33.16 -22.64
CA ASN A 56 -7.14 34.55 -22.20
C ASN A 56 -7.19 35.56 -23.36
N GLY A 57 -6.85 35.15 -24.59
CA GLY A 57 -6.88 35.98 -25.79
C GLY A 57 -7.97 35.58 -26.80
N CYS A 58 -8.94 34.76 -26.40
CA CYS A 58 -10.01 34.33 -27.29
C CYS A 58 -11.13 35.39 -27.37
N ASN A 59 -11.64 35.63 -28.58
CA ASN A 59 -12.89 36.35 -28.80
C ASN A 59 -14.04 35.51 -28.22
N LYS A 60 -14.66 35.99 -27.13
CA LYS A 60 -15.65 35.23 -26.36
C LYS A 60 -16.95 35.06 -27.13
N GLU A 61 -17.32 36.06 -27.92
CA GLU A 61 -18.54 36.14 -28.72
C GLU A 61 -18.52 35.12 -29.88
N SER A 62 -17.32 34.76 -30.35
CA SER A 62 -17.12 33.75 -31.38
C SER A 62 -17.20 32.30 -30.88
N LEU A 63 -17.13 32.08 -29.57
CA LEU A 63 -17.16 30.72 -29.01
C LEU A 63 -18.53 30.06 -29.27
N ARG A 64 -18.49 28.79 -29.63
CA ARG A 64 -19.67 27.93 -29.80
C ARG A 64 -19.65 26.71 -28.86
N ALA A 65 -18.63 26.63 -28.01
CA ALA A 65 -18.44 25.62 -26.97
C ALA A 65 -17.47 26.16 -25.90
N TYR A 66 -17.42 25.51 -24.74
CA TYR A 66 -16.43 25.82 -23.71
C TYR A 66 -15.00 25.61 -24.23
N PHE A 67 -14.10 26.53 -23.89
CA PHE A 67 -12.70 26.39 -24.25
C PHE A 67 -12.05 25.27 -23.41
N PRO A 68 -11.29 24.34 -24.01
CA PRO A 68 -10.65 23.27 -23.26
C PRO A 68 -9.46 23.78 -22.45
N ALA A 69 -9.66 24.01 -21.16
CA ALA A 69 -8.61 24.40 -20.21
C ALA A 69 -7.96 23.19 -19.48
N THR A 70 -8.29 21.97 -19.90
CA THR A 70 -7.80 20.75 -19.24
C THR A 70 -7.26 19.70 -20.23
N GLU A 71 -6.33 18.89 -19.74
CA GLU A 71 -5.91 17.62 -20.36
C GLU A 71 -6.31 16.44 -19.46
N ARG A 72 -6.29 15.22 -20.00
CA ARG A 72 -6.54 13.98 -19.26
C ARG A 72 -5.25 13.16 -19.18
N ILE A 73 -5.03 12.52 -18.04
CA ILE A 73 -3.97 11.53 -17.85
C ILE A 73 -4.67 10.27 -17.37
N LEU A 74 -4.66 9.23 -18.19
CA LEU A 74 -5.22 7.94 -17.83
C LEU A 74 -4.19 7.22 -16.97
N PHE A 75 -4.57 6.93 -15.72
CA PHE A 75 -3.72 6.20 -14.79
C PHE A 75 -4.19 4.75 -14.69
N ALA A 76 -3.28 3.82 -14.94
CA ALA A 76 -3.59 2.40 -14.97
C ALA A 76 -2.49 1.57 -14.31
N GLU A 77 -2.86 0.36 -13.91
CA GLU A 77 -1.91 -0.65 -13.45
C GLU A 77 -1.90 -1.85 -14.39
N HIS A 78 -0.83 -2.64 -14.31
CA HIS A 78 -0.77 -3.91 -15.02
C HIS A 78 -1.93 -4.81 -14.57
N TYR A 79 -2.65 -5.39 -15.54
CA TYR A 79 -3.76 -6.30 -15.23
C TYR A 79 -3.25 -7.58 -14.55
N GLN A 80 -3.82 -7.92 -13.38
CA GLN A 80 -3.47 -9.12 -12.62
C GLN A 80 -4.53 -10.23 -12.68
N GLY A 81 -5.49 -10.16 -13.61
CA GLY A 81 -6.62 -11.11 -13.70
C GLY A 81 -7.97 -10.47 -13.33
N PRO A 82 -9.05 -11.26 -13.18
CA PRO A 82 -10.40 -10.75 -12.95
C PRO A 82 -10.43 -9.79 -11.75
N TYR A 83 -11.21 -8.72 -11.90
CA TYR A 83 -11.36 -7.64 -10.91
C TYR A 83 -11.56 -8.23 -9.50
N ARG A 84 -10.62 -7.94 -8.60
CA ARG A 84 -10.75 -8.26 -7.17
C ARG A 84 -11.09 -6.96 -6.44
N PRO A 85 -12.26 -6.87 -5.77
CA PRO A 85 -12.64 -5.68 -5.03
C PRO A 85 -11.62 -5.34 -3.93
N LYS A 86 -11.57 -4.05 -3.56
CA LYS A 86 -10.63 -3.43 -2.60
C LYS A 86 -10.26 -4.33 -1.42
N ASP A 87 -9.01 -4.78 -1.40
CA ASP A 87 -8.03 -4.80 -0.30
C ASP A 87 -8.41 -5.18 1.16
N ALA A 88 -9.61 -5.70 1.46
CA ALA A 88 -9.86 -6.39 2.73
C ALA A 88 -8.93 -7.62 2.88
N GLY A 89 -8.43 -8.14 1.76
CA GLY A 89 -7.48 -9.24 1.72
C GLY A 89 -6.08 -8.88 2.23
N TYR A 90 -5.57 -7.65 2.04
CA TYR A 90 -4.20 -7.33 2.45
C TYR A 90 -4.07 -7.31 3.98
N GLU A 91 -4.96 -6.56 4.65
CA GLU A 91 -4.94 -6.50 6.12
C GLU A 91 -5.31 -7.84 6.75
N ALA A 92 -6.25 -8.59 6.16
CA ALA A 92 -6.58 -9.94 6.61
C ALA A 92 -5.39 -10.90 6.45
N LYS A 93 -4.70 -10.89 5.29
CA LYS A 93 -3.49 -11.68 5.06
C LYS A 93 -2.35 -11.25 5.98
N GLY A 94 -2.18 -9.95 6.24
CA GLY A 94 -1.19 -9.44 7.19
C GLY A 94 -1.47 -9.92 8.62
N ARG A 95 -2.74 -9.91 9.05
CA ARG A 95 -3.15 -10.48 10.34
C ARG A 95 -2.91 -11.99 10.40
N ALA A 96 -3.30 -12.73 9.37
CA ALA A 96 -3.09 -14.18 9.28
C ALA A 96 -1.59 -14.54 9.28
N LEU A 97 -0.77 -13.77 8.57
CA LEU A 97 0.68 -13.92 8.55
C LEU A 97 1.28 -13.69 9.94
N LYS A 98 0.88 -12.62 10.64
CA LYS A 98 1.34 -12.36 12.01
C LYS A 98 0.95 -13.51 12.94
N GLN A 99 -0.28 -14.01 12.84
CA GLN A 99 -0.75 -15.16 13.62
C GLN A 99 0.06 -16.42 13.35
N HIS A 100 0.41 -16.67 12.09
CA HIS A 100 1.21 -17.81 11.69
C HIS A 100 2.66 -17.71 12.21
N VAL A 101 3.31 -16.56 12.04
CA VAL A 101 4.68 -16.34 12.50
C VAL A 101 4.75 -16.40 14.04
N MET A 102 3.77 -15.85 14.74
CA MET A 102 3.71 -15.84 16.21
C MET A 102 3.15 -17.14 16.80
N ALA A 103 2.82 -18.14 15.97
CA ALA A 103 2.18 -19.37 16.42
C ALA A 103 2.93 -20.10 17.54
N PRO A 104 4.27 -20.19 17.57
CA PRO A 104 4.99 -20.85 18.67
C PRO A 104 4.76 -20.19 20.03
N LEU A 105 4.74 -18.85 20.08
CA LEU A 105 4.47 -18.11 21.32
C LEU A 105 2.99 -18.16 21.69
N ILE A 106 2.09 -18.02 20.71
CA ILE A 106 0.64 -18.14 20.94
C ILE A 106 0.31 -19.52 21.51
N ALA A 107 0.85 -20.59 20.94
CA ALA A 107 0.66 -21.96 21.40
C ALA A 107 1.19 -22.15 22.82
N TYR A 108 2.40 -21.65 23.12
CA TYR A 108 2.99 -21.71 24.47
C TYR A 108 2.06 -21.15 25.56
N PHE A 109 1.45 -19.99 25.36
CA PHE A 109 0.50 -19.43 26.33
C PHE A 109 -0.86 -20.15 26.32
N ARG A 110 -1.42 -20.39 25.14
CA ARG A 110 -2.75 -21.03 24.98
C ARG A 110 -2.77 -22.43 25.59
N ASP A 111 -1.76 -23.23 25.28
CA ASP A 111 -1.70 -24.64 25.67
C ASP A 111 -1.45 -24.76 27.17
N ALA A 112 -0.59 -23.92 27.74
CA ALA A 112 -0.42 -23.78 29.19
C ALA A 112 -1.75 -23.48 29.91
N ARG A 113 -2.53 -22.51 29.37
CA ARG A 113 -3.83 -22.16 29.95
C ARG A 113 -4.84 -23.31 29.85
N ALA A 114 -4.84 -24.02 28.73
CA ALA A 114 -5.73 -25.15 28.50
C ALA A 114 -5.39 -26.34 29.41
N ALA A 115 -4.10 -26.66 29.57
CA ALA A 115 -3.61 -27.76 30.40
C ALA A 115 -4.06 -27.64 31.87
N LEU A 116 -3.96 -26.43 32.43
CA LEU A 116 -4.38 -26.15 33.81
C LEU A 116 -5.84 -25.68 33.92
N GLY A 117 -6.57 -25.58 32.81
CA GLY A 117 -7.96 -25.12 32.80
C GLY A 117 -8.18 -23.74 33.44
N ILE A 118 -7.22 -22.83 33.29
CA ILE A 118 -7.26 -21.51 33.96
C ILE A 118 -8.28 -20.59 33.26
N THR A 119 -9.20 -20.05 34.04
CA THR A 119 -10.27 -19.18 33.54
C THR A 119 -9.76 -17.76 33.26
N ALA A 120 -10.44 -17.05 32.36
CA ALA A 120 -10.12 -15.65 32.09
C ALA A 120 -10.30 -14.76 33.32
N LYS A 121 -11.25 -15.10 34.20
CA LYS A 121 -11.48 -14.40 35.47
C LYS A 121 -10.27 -14.52 36.40
N GLN A 122 -9.73 -15.72 36.59
CA GLN A 122 -8.53 -15.92 37.42
C GLN A 122 -7.32 -15.12 36.91
N ILE A 123 -7.11 -15.08 35.59
CA ILE A 123 -6.02 -14.30 34.99
C ILE A 123 -6.25 -12.80 35.21
N ALA A 124 -7.47 -12.33 34.99
CA ALA A 124 -7.83 -10.93 35.20
C ALA A 124 -7.68 -10.51 36.67
N ASP A 125 -8.06 -11.37 37.61
CA ASP A 125 -7.95 -11.11 39.05
C ASP A 125 -6.47 -11.10 39.49
N ALA A 126 -5.62 -11.98 38.94
CA ALA A 126 -4.19 -12.02 39.26
C ALA A 126 -3.39 -10.86 38.65
N THR A 127 -3.72 -10.44 37.42
CA THR A 127 -2.96 -9.40 36.69
C THR A 127 -3.54 -8.00 36.87
N GLY A 128 -4.82 -7.88 37.26
CA GLY A 128 -5.58 -6.64 37.26
C GLY A 128 -6.02 -6.18 35.86
N LYS A 129 -5.68 -6.92 34.80
CA LYS A 129 -5.87 -6.50 33.39
C LYS A 129 -6.91 -7.37 32.67
N LYS A 130 -8.19 -7.11 32.91
CA LYS A 130 -9.34 -7.82 32.27
C LYS A 130 -9.26 -7.85 30.74
N ASN A 131 -8.88 -6.73 30.12
CA ASN A 131 -8.87 -6.60 28.67
C ASN A 131 -7.70 -7.33 28.00
N MET A 132 -6.65 -7.72 28.75
CA MET A 132 -5.42 -8.26 28.17
C MET A 132 -5.39 -9.78 28.06
N VAL A 133 -6.31 -10.46 28.74
CA VAL A 133 -6.40 -11.93 28.72
C VAL A 133 -6.53 -12.47 27.29
N SER A 134 -7.33 -11.82 26.44
CA SER A 134 -7.49 -12.23 25.03
C SER A 134 -6.20 -12.04 24.23
N HIS A 135 -5.47 -10.94 24.45
CA HIS A 135 -4.25 -10.64 23.72
C HIS A 135 -3.08 -11.53 24.12
N TRP A 136 -3.07 -12.10 25.32
CA TRP A 136 -2.00 -13.02 25.74
C TRP A 136 -2.27 -14.48 25.36
N PHE A 137 -3.54 -14.87 25.32
CA PHE A 137 -3.95 -16.28 25.19
C PHE A 137 -4.75 -16.60 23.91
N SER A 138 -4.94 -15.64 23.01
CA SER A 138 -5.60 -15.86 21.72
C SER A 138 -4.76 -15.36 20.55
N ALA A 139 -4.97 -15.94 19.36
CA ALA A 139 -4.28 -15.50 18.15
C ALA A 139 -4.72 -14.10 17.68
N SER A 140 -5.92 -13.64 18.08
CA SER A 140 -6.39 -12.32 17.67
C SER A 140 -5.67 -11.23 18.44
N GLN A 141 -4.98 -10.34 17.72
CA GLN A 141 -4.26 -9.20 18.30
C GLN A 141 -3.25 -9.60 19.39
N TRP A 142 -2.59 -10.76 19.22
CA TRP A 142 -1.69 -11.30 20.22
C TRP A 142 -0.54 -10.33 20.55
N GLN A 143 -0.19 -10.26 21.84
CA GLN A 143 0.92 -9.47 22.39
C GLN A 143 1.65 -10.28 23.47
N LEU A 144 2.97 -10.14 23.54
CA LEU A 144 3.76 -10.69 24.64
C LEU A 144 3.46 -9.88 25.92
N PRO A 145 3.14 -10.52 27.07
CA PRO A 145 3.03 -9.83 28.35
C PRO A 145 4.35 -9.13 28.72
N ASP A 146 4.23 -7.99 29.40
CA ASP A 146 5.39 -7.38 30.06
C ASP A 146 5.92 -8.28 31.19
N GLU A 147 7.13 -8.01 31.68
CA GLU A 147 7.78 -8.87 32.67
C GLU A 147 6.97 -8.96 33.98
N SER A 148 6.38 -7.84 34.42
CA SER A 148 5.58 -7.78 35.65
C SER A 148 4.32 -8.64 35.54
N ASP A 149 3.60 -8.53 34.43
CA ASP A 149 2.43 -9.35 34.15
C ASP A 149 2.80 -10.82 33.99
N TYR A 150 3.91 -11.12 33.31
CA TYR A 150 4.36 -12.50 33.15
C TYR A 150 4.71 -13.15 34.48
N LEU A 151 5.37 -12.45 35.41
CA LEU A 151 5.64 -12.97 36.76
C LEU A 151 4.34 -13.26 37.53
N LYS A 152 3.33 -12.40 37.42
CA LYS A 152 2.00 -12.66 38.02
C LYS A 152 1.32 -13.87 37.40
N LEU A 153 1.45 -14.04 36.08
CA LEU A 153 0.95 -15.23 35.37
C LEU A 153 1.67 -16.49 35.85
N GLN A 154 3.00 -16.46 35.97
CA GLN A 154 3.79 -17.59 36.48
C GLN A 154 3.36 -17.98 37.90
N ALA A 155 3.20 -17.00 38.80
CA ALA A 155 2.74 -17.25 40.16
C ALA A 155 1.32 -17.86 40.20
N LEU A 156 0.40 -17.37 39.37
CA LEU A 156 -0.94 -17.94 39.23
C LEU A 156 -0.89 -19.39 38.73
N PHE A 157 -0.11 -19.65 37.67
CA PHE A 157 -0.03 -20.96 37.04
C PHE A 157 0.64 -21.99 37.96
N ALA A 158 1.70 -21.61 38.68
CA ALA A 158 2.35 -22.46 39.67
C ALA A 158 1.38 -22.86 40.79
N ARG A 159 0.66 -21.89 41.37
CA ARG A 159 -0.34 -22.16 42.41
C ARG A 159 -1.43 -23.12 41.95
N VAL A 160 -1.98 -22.91 40.75
CA VAL A 160 -3.05 -23.78 40.21
C VAL A 160 -2.50 -25.17 39.87
N ALA A 161 -1.27 -25.28 39.40
CA ALA A 161 -0.62 -26.57 39.14
C ALA A 161 -0.43 -27.37 40.44
N GLU A 162 0.00 -26.72 41.53
CA GLU A 162 0.10 -27.33 42.86
C GLU A 162 -1.26 -27.79 43.40
N GLU A 163 -2.28 -26.91 43.35
CA GLU A 163 -3.65 -27.21 43.78
C GLU A 163 -4.26 -28.41 43.01
N LYS A 164 -3.85 -28.61 41.76
CA LYS A 164 -4.34 -29.71 40.90
C LYS A 164 -3.42 -30.93 40.86
N HIS A 165 -2.28 -30.90 41.55
CA HIS A 165 -1.22 -31.92 41.44
C HIS A 165 -0.81 -32.20 39.97
N GLN A 166 -0.74 -31.14 39.16
CA GLN A 166 -0.36 -31.18 37.75
C GLN A 166 1.04 -30.59 37.55
N ARG A 167 1.61 -30.83 36.36
CA ARG A 167 2.90 -30.25 35.97
C ARG A 167 2.81 -28.71 35.91
N GLY A 168 3.89 -28.04 36.31
CA GLY A 168 4.06 -26.61 36.11
C GLY A 168 4.01 -26.23 34.63
N GLU A 169 3.47 -25.05 34.36
CA GLU A 169 3.36 -24.45 33.03
C GLU A 169 3.92 -23.02 33.08
N LEU A 170 4.26 -22.46 31.91
CA LEU A 170 4.89 -21.14 31.79
C LEU A 170 6.27 -21.00 32.49
N GLU A 171 7.10 -22.04 32.45
CA GLU A 171 8.39 -22.08 33.17
C GLU A 171 9.52 -21.27 32.51
N LYS A 172 9.39 -20.90 31.22
CA LYS A 172 10.46 -20.19 30.51
C LYS A 172 10.72 -18.81 31.12
N PRO A 173 11.98 -18.40 31.32
CA PRO A 173 12.31 -17.04 31.72
C PRO A 173 11.81 -16.01 30.70
N HIS A 174 11.36 -14.85 31.19
CA HIS A 174 10.81 -13.78 30.33
C HIS A 174 11.78 -13.34 29.23
N HIS A 175 13.07 -13.19 29.54
CA HIS A 175 14.09 -12.79 28.56
C HIS A 175 14.19 -13.75 27.35
N GLN A 176 13.95 -15.06 27.54
CA GLN A 176 13.95 -16.02 26.43
C GLN A 176 12.73 -15.83 25.53
N LEU A 177 11.58 -15.48 26.12
CA LEU A 177 10.37 -15.15 25.37
C LEU A 177 10.54 -13.86 24.59
N VAL A 178 11.18 -12.85 25.18
CA VAL A 178 11.52 -11.59 24.50
C VAL A 178 12.45 -11.85 23.32
N SER A 179 13.51 -12.66 23.49
CA SER A 179 14.41 -13.04 22.40
C SER A 179 13.66 -13.72 21.26
N THR A 180 12.83 -14.72 21.58
CA THR A 180 12.01 -15.43 20.59
C THR A 180 11.05 -14.47 19.89
N TYR A 181 10.39 -13.59 20.63
CA TYR A 181 9.49 -12.59 20.07
C TYR A 181 10.22 -11.63 19.12
N SER A 182 11.40 -11.14 19.50
CA SER A 182 12.21 -10.25 18.67
C SER A 182 12.63 -10.92 17.35
N GLU A 183 13.05 -12.18 17.39
CA GLU A 183 13.40 -12.97 16.21
C GLU A 183 12.19 -13.19 15.28
N LEU A 184 11.07 -13.64 15.84
CA LEU A 184 9.84 -13.84 15.08
C LEU A 184 9.30 -12.52 14.50
N ASN A 185 9.41 -11.43 15.26
CA ASN A 185 8.96 -10.12 14.80
C ASN A 185 9.85 -9.57 13.68
N ARG A 186 11.16 -9.84 13.71
CA ARG A 186 12.06 -9.54 12.59
C ARG A 186 11.62 -10.30 11.33
N HIS A 187 11.42 -11.62 11.42
CA HIS A 187 10.96 -12.43 10.29
C HIS A 187 9.59 -11.98 9.76
N TYR A 188 8.65 -11.67 10.64
CA TYR A 188 7.35 -11.09 10.26
C TYR A 188 7.52 -9.76 9.50
N THR A 189 8.43 -8.90 9.96
CA THR A 189 8.68 -7.59 9.32
C THR A 189 9.32 -7.76 7.95
N GLU A 190 10.24 -8.71 7.78
CA GLU A 190 10.84 -9.08 6.49
C GLU A 190 9.78 -9.58 5.51
N LEU A 191 8.98 -10.58 5.90
CA LEU A 191 7.90 -11.11 5.06
C LEU A 191 6.85 -10.05 4.70
N GLN A 192 6.51 -9.18 5.66
CA GLN A 192 5.61 -8.06 5.38
C GLN A 192 6.22 -7.10 4.36
N SER A 193 7.53 -6.82 4.45
CA SER A 193 8.25 -5.99 3.50
C SER A 193 8.21 -6.61 2.10
N GLU A 194 8.55 -7.89 1.96
CA GLU A 194 8.50 -8.62 0.69
C GLU A 194 7.10 -8.55 0.06
N TYR A 195 6.06 -8.82 0.87
CA TYR A 195 4.68 -8.75 0.39
C TYR A 195 4.28 -7.33 -0.05
N LYS A 196 4.77 -6.29 0.62
CA LYS A 196 4.61 -4.88 0.18
C LYS A 196 5.36 -4.57 -1.12
N HIS A 197 6.46 -5.25 -1.43
CA HIS A 197 7.19 -5.08 -2.69
C HIS A 197 6.46 -5.73 -3.87
N LEU A 198 5.66 -6.77 -3.63
CA LEU A 198 4.81 -7.38 -4.65
C LEU A 198 3.62 -6.51 -5.06
N ARG A 199 3.22 -5.55 -4.21
CA ARG A 199 2.15 -4.61 -4.50
C ARG A 199 2.69 -3.43 -5.32
N ARG A 200 1.87 -2.94 -6.26
CA ARG A 200 2.12 -1.67 -6.95
C ARG A 200 2.38 -0.57 -5.93
N TYR A 201 3.53 0.09 -6.08
CA TYR A 201 3.88 1.19 -5.22
C TYR A 201 2.97 2.39 -5.52
N PHE A 202 2.46 3.01 -4.47
CA PHE A 202 1.68 4.23 -4.57
C PHE A 202 1.87 5.06 -3.30
N GLY A 203 2.67 6.12 -3.39
CA GLY A 203 3.05 6.99 -2.28
C GLY A 203 2.63 8.43 -2.54
N VAL A 204 1.45 8.82 -2.04
CA VAL A 204 0.96 10.21 -2.13
C VAL A 204 1.03 10.89 -0.76
N THR A 205 1.26 12.21 -0.76
CA THR A 205 1.41 13.03 0.45
C THR A 205 0.66 14.36 0.26
N ALA A 206 0.77 15.30 1.19
CA ALA A 206 0.28 16.66 0.93
C ALA A 206 1.08 17.34 -0.21
N GLN A 207 2.36 16.98 -0.36
CA GLN A 207 3.27 17.49 -1.39
C GLN A 207 3.10 16.76 -2.73
N VAL A 208 2.63 15.52 -2.72
CA VAL A 208 2.27 14.72 -3.90
C VAL A 208 0.75 14.59 -3.94
N PRO A 209 0.01 15.45 -4.66
CA PRO A 209 -1.44 15.51 -4.65
C PRO A 209 -2.13 14.14 -4.65
N TYR A 210 -2.95 13.89 -3.64
CA TYR A 210 -3.72 12.66 -3.47
C TYR A 210 -5.07 12.69 -4.19
N THR A 211 -5.42 13.84 -4.79
CA THR A 211 -6.62 14.03 -5.60
C THR A 211 -6.30 13.91 -7.09
N ASP A 212 -7.33 13.71 -7.90
CA ASP A 212 -7.23 13.51 -9.35
C ASP A 212 -7.35 14.81 -10.16
N VAL A 213 -7.40 15.99 -9.51
CA VAL A 213 -7.38 17.29 -10.19
C VAL A 213 -6.08 18.00 -9.86
N TRP A 214 -5.22 18.17 -10.86
CA TRP A 214 -3.88 18.74 -10.70
C TRP A 214 -3.77 20.09 -11.40
N THR A 215 -3.21 21.08 -10.71
CA THR A 215 -2.98 22.41 -11.27
C THR A 215 -1.49 22.60 -11.53
N HIS A 216 -1.10 22.60 -12.80
CA HIS A 216 0.29 22.81 -13.23
C HIS A 216 0.34 23.82 -14.39
N LYS A 217 1.28 24.75 -14.36
CA LYS A 217 1.46 25.71 -15.46
C LYS A 217 1.95 24.99 -16.71
N PRO A 218 1.38 25.25 -17.90
CA PRO A 218 1.96 24.74 -19.13
C PRO A 218 3.35 25.34 -19.34
N VAL A 219 4.26 24.56 -19.93
CA VAL A 219 5.60 25.04 -20.28
C VAL A 219 5.45 26.24 -21.21
N GLN A 220 6.18 27.33 -20.95
CA GLN A 220 6.16 28.53 -21.79
C GLN A 220 6.86 28.29 -23.12
N TYR A 221 6.64 29.14 -24.12
CA TYR A 221 7.34 29.02 -25.40
C TYR A 221 8.81 29.43 -25.27
N TYR A 222 9.68 28.75 -25.99
CA TYR A 222 11.09 29.12 -26.21
C TYR A 222 11.54 28.59 -27.58
N PRO A 223 12.59 29.17 -28.21
CA PRO A 223 13.10 28.68 -29.49
C PRO A 223 13.50 27.20 -29.41
N GLY A 224 12.97 26.37 -30.31
CA GLY A 224 13.24 24.92 -30.33
C GLY A 224 12.35 24.07 -29.40
N LYS A 225 11.33 24.65 -28.77
CA LYS A 225 10.42 23.93 -27.90
C LYS A 225 9.68 22.78 -28.60
N HIS A 226 9.64 21.62 -27.95
CA HIS A 226 8.84 20.48 -28.39
C HIS A 226 7.33 20.70 -28.20
N PRO A 227 6.46 20.38 -29.19
CA PRO A 227 5.02 20.65 -29.12
C PRO A 227 4.30 20.01 -27.92
N CYS A 228 4.76 18.85 -27.47
CA CYS A 228 4.09 18.06 -26.42
C CYS A 228 4.84 18.05 -25.08
N GLU A 229 5.74 19.00 -24.85
CA GLU A 229 6.51 19.10 -23.60
C GLU A 229 5.60 19.24 -22.36
N LYS A 230 5.88 18.44 -21.33
CA LYS A 230 5.15 18.42 -20.07
C LYS A 230 5.94 19.13 -18.97
N PRO A 231 5.26 19.74 -17.97
CA PRO A 231 5.95 20.37 -16.84
C PRO A 231 6.77 19.34 -16.05
N ALA A 232 8.04 19.65 -15.78
CA ALA A 232 8.93 18.74 -15.04
C ALA A 232 8.40 18.41 -13.64
N GLU A 233 7.84 19.41 -12.92
CA GLU A 233 7.23 19.21 -11.60
C GLU A 233 6.10 18.17 -11.61
N MET A 234 5.30 18.13 -12.67
CA MET A 234 4.23 17.14 -12.81
C MET A 234 4.79 15.74 -13.07
N LEU A 235 5.85 15.63 -13.88
CA LEU A 235 6.51 14.36 -14.12
C LEU A 235 7.20 13.85 -12.86
N GLN A 236 7.84 14.73 -12.09
CA GLN A 236 8.42 14.42 -10.78
C GLN A 236 7.35 13.92 -9.81
N GLN A 237 6.18 14.57 -9.79
CA GLN A 237 5.01 14.11 -9.01
C GLN A 237 4.59 12.70 -9.42
N ILE A 238 4.50 12.40 -10.73
CA ILE A 238 4.15 11.07 -11.24
C ILE A 238 5.17 10.02 -10.80
N ILE A 239 6.46 10.31 -10.98
CA ILE A 239 7.55 9.39 -10.64
C ILE A 239 7.55 9.12 -9.13
N SER A 240 7.47 10.16 -8.31
CA SER A 240 7.48 10.05 -6.85
C SER A 240 6.25 9.30 -6.32
N ALA A 241 5.10 9.47 -6.97
CA ALA A 241 3.87 8.77 -6.58
C ALA A 241 3.92 7.28 -6.88
N SER A 242 4.58 6.87 -7.98
CA SER A 242 4.47 5.50 -8.52
C SER A 242 5.78 4.69 -8.55
N SER A 243 6.90 5.26 -8.12
CA SER A 243 8.22 4.60 -8.14
C SER A 243 8.99 4.81 -6.83
N ARG A 244 9.81 3.83 -6.45
CA ARG A 244 10.78 3.91 -5.35
C ARG A 244 12.16 4.30 -5.90
N PRO A 245 13.07 4.82 -5.06
CA PRO A 245 14.46 4.97 -5.44
C PRO A 245 15.03 3.64 -5.98
N GLY A 246 15.64 3.70 -7.18
CA GLY A 246 16.18 2.53 -7.88
C GLY A 246 15.19 1.80 -8.80
N ASP A 247 13.91 2.18 -8.82
CA ASP A 247 12.97 1.65 -9.82
C ASP A 247 13.29 2.18 -11.22
N LEU A 248 13.01 1.35 -12.23
CA LEU A 248 13.14 1.71 -13.63
C LEU A 248 11.88 2.43 -14.10
N VAL A 249 12.04 3.67 -14.55
CA VAL A 249 10.99 4.46 -15.21
C VAL A 249 11.24 4.47 -16.71
N ALA A 250 10.20 4.13 -17.49
CA ALA A 250 10.25 4.17 -18.94
C ALA A 250 9.32 5.27 -19.47
N ASP A 251 9.89 6.19 -20.24
CA ASP A 251 9.15 7.13 -21.07
C ASP A 251 9.29 6.68 -22.54
N PHE A 252 8.18 6.32 -23.18
CA PHE A 252 8.17 5.81 -24.55
C PHE A 252 8.07 6.91 -25.60
N PHE A 253 7.85 8.16 -25.18
CA PHE A 253 7.67 9.33 -26.03
C PHE A 253 8.50 10.51 -25.52
N MET A 254 9.77 10.24 -25.23
CA MET A 254 10.76 11.14 -24.59
C MET A 254 11.03 12.47 -25.30
N GLY A 255 10.28 12.86 -26.34
CA GLY A 255 10.58 13.95 -27.27
C GLY A 255 11.33 15.16 -26.68
N SER A 256 10.80 15.78 -25.61
CA SER A 256 11.39 16.96 -24.95
C SER A 256 12.47 16.69 -23.90
N GLY A 257 12.73 15.43 -23.53
CA GLY A 257 13.63 15.06 -22.42
C GLY A 257 13.15 15.50 -21.03
N SER A 258 11.91 15.99 -20.91
CA SER A 258 11.37 16.55 -19.67
C SER A 258 11.32 15.54 -18.51
N THR A 259 11.19 14.25 -18.82
CA THR A 259 11.22 13.16 -17.83
C THR A 259 12.61 12.92 -17.25
N VAL A 260 13.67 13.17 -18.03
CA VAL A 260 15.07 13.06 -17.57
C VAL A 260 15.46 14.26 -16.70
N LYS A 261 14.85 15.43 -16.97
CA LYS A 261 15.03 16.64 -16.17
C LYS A 261 14.36 16.54 -14.78
N ALA A 262 13.28 15.77 -14.69
CA ALA A 262 12.48 15.59 -13.48
C ALA A 262 13.12 14.60 -12.51
#